data_AF-A0A3M1THP3-F1
#
_entry.id   AF-A0A3M1THP3-F1
#
_cell.length_a   1.000
_cell.length_b   1.000
_cell.length_c   1.000
_cell.angle_alpha   90.00
_cell.angle_beta   90.00
_cell.angle_gamma   90.00
#
_symmetry.space_group_name_H-M   'P 1'
#
loop_
_entity.id
_entity.type
_entity.pdbx_description
1 polymer ?
#
loop_
_entity_poly.entity_id
_entity_poly.type
_entity_poly.pdbx_seq_one_letter_code
_entity_poly.pdbx_strand_id
1 'polypeptide(L)'
;MPWAVRLVFLFLLVDAGERVYELIALARAGGASVLAGAHSYGPSVPNLLIWVLVEPLLAVLLWFRTTWGRVWTQVVLAIHAGFLVVQLSLSHPEIWLYLEDTARLRLALSPLVDALLIALLFTAAARRWLDQ
;
A
#
# COMPACT_ATOMS: atom_id res chain seq x y z
N MET A 1 2.72 20.28 -10.63
CA MET A 1 2.21 18.92 -10.36
C MET A 1 0.69 18.91 -10.49
N PRO A 2 0.12 18.14 -11.42
CA PRO A 2 -1.32 17.95 -11.57
C PRO A 2 -1.94 17.38 -10.29
N TRP A 3 -3.21 17.70 -10.03
CA TRP A 3 -3.92 17.23 -8.83
C TRP A 3 -3.89 15.71 -8.69
N ALA A 4 -4.04 14.97 -9.79
CA ALA A 4 -3.99 13.51 -9.82
C ALA A 4 -2.67 12.97 -9.26
N VAL A 5 -1.53 13.54 -9.68
CA VAL A 5 -0.23 13.12 -9.18
C VAL A 5 -0.04 13.53 -7.72
N ARG A 6 -0.53 14.72 -7.31
CA ARG A 6 -0.49 15.16 -5.91
C ARG A 6 -1.23 14.18 -5.00
N LEU A 7 -2.40 13.70 -5.40
CA LEU A 7 -3.16 12.73 -4.62
C LEU A 7 -2.42 11.41 -4.47
N VAL A 8 -1.85 10.88 -5.56
CA VAL A 8 -1.06 9.63 -5.50
C VAL A 8 0.18 9.81 -4.62
N PHE A 9 0.87 10.94 -4.74
CA PHE A 9 2.04 11.25 -3.93
C PHE A 9 1.70 11.36 -2.45
N LEU A 10 0.63 12.09 -2.11
CA LEU A 10 0.15 12.21 -0.73
C LEU A 10 -0.29 10.87 -0.16
N PHE A 11 -1.00 10.06 -0.96
CA PHE A 11 -1.39 8.72 -0.56
C PHE A 11 -0.18 7.87 -0.17
N LEU A 12 0.85 7.80 -1.02
CA LEU A 12 2.06 7.02 -0.74
C LEU A 12 2.79 7.47 0.53
N LEU A 13 2.81 8.78 0.80
CA LEU A 13 3.45 9.29 2.02
C LEU A 13 2.63 9.01 3.28
N VAL A 14 1.30 9.10 3.19
CA VAL A 14 0.41 8.79 4.31
C VAL A 14 0.45 7.30 4.62
N ASP A 15 0.35 6.45 3.60
CA ASP A 15 0.46 4.99 3.75
C ASP A 15 1.80 4.62 4.39
N ALA A 16 2.91 5.23 3.95
CA ALA A 16 4.23 4.95 4.51
C ALA A 16 4.29 5.35 5.98
N GLY A 17 3.67 6.47 6.33
CA GLY A 17 3.53 6.92 7.72
C GLY A 17 2.72 5.94 8.57
N GLU A 18 1.61 5.42 8.06
CA GLU A 18 0.80 4.39 8.72
C GLU A 18 1.61 3.11 8.93
N ARG A 19 2.35 2.64 7.92
CA ARG A 19 3.20 1.45 8.02
C ARG A 19 4.35 1.61 9.01
N VAL A 20 4.96 2.79 9.05
CA VAL A 20 5.98 3.12 10.06
C VAL A 20 5.36 3.14 11.46
N TYR A 21 4.16 3.71 11.61
CA TYR A 21 3.44 3.68 12.89
C TYR A 21 3.10 2.26 13.33
N GLU A 22 2.58 1.41 12.44
CA GLU A 22 2.30 -0.01 12.70
C GLU A 22 3.59 -0.74 13.13
N LEU A 23 4.71 -0.51 12.45
CA LEU A 23 6.02 -1.08 12.81
C LEU A 23 6.51 -0.62 14.18
N ILE A 24 6.38 0.67 14.51
CA ILE A 24 6.76 1.23 15.82
C ILE A 24 5.84 0.66 16.91
N ALA A 25 4.54 0.56 16.67
CA ALA A 25 3.58 -0.02 17.60
C ALA A 25 3.91 -1.48 17.89
N LEU A 26 4.25 -2.27 16.86
CA LEU A 26 4.72 -3.65 17.00
C LEU A 26 6.04 -3.72 17.76
N ALA A 27 7.01 -2.85 17.47
CA ALA A 27 8.28 -2.81 18.20
C ALA A 27 8.09 -2.46 19.68
N ARG A 28 7.14 -1.55 19.99
CA ARG A 28 6.79 -1.17 21.38
C ARG A 28 6.01 -2.26 22.11
N ALA A 29 5.09 -2.95 21.43
CA ALA A 29 4.39 -4.12 21.98
C ALA A 29 5.31 -5.35 22.12
N GLY A 30 6.37 -5.40 21.31
CA GLY A 30 7.21 -6.57 21.03
C GLY A 30 8.56 -6.63 21.75
N GLY A 31 8.78 -5.83 22.80
CA GLY A 31 9.62 -6.27 23.92
C GLY A 31 8.93 -7.34 24.78
N ALA A 32 7.61 -7.54 24.64
CA ALA A 32 6.80 -8.41 25.50
C ALA A 32 6.00 -9.51 24.77
N SER A 33 5.87 -9.49 23.44
CA SER A 33 5.02 -10.43 22.69
C SER A 33 5.76 -11.45 21.81
N VAL A 34 7.09 -11.43 21.75
CA VAL A 34 7.89 -12.42 20.97
C VAL A 34 7.79 -13.84 21.54
N LEU A 35 7.31 -14.02 22.78
CA LEU A 35 7.19 -15.33 23.45
C LEU A 35 5.77 -15.92 23.52
N ALA A 36 4.72 -15.19 23.11
CA ALA A 36 3.36 -15.70 23.17
C ALA A 36 2.84 -15.97 21.75
N GLY A 37 2.93 -17.24 21.33
CA GLY A 37 2.37 -17.76 20.08
C GLY A 37 0.84 -17.75 20.08
N ALA A 38 0.23 -16.56 20.13
CA ALA A 38 -1.20 -16.36 20.04
C ALA A 38 -1.54 -15.70 18.69
N HIS A 39 -1.92 -16.54 17.73
CA HIS A 39 -2.74 -16.24 16.54
C HIS A 39 -2.42 -14.93 15.78
N SER A 40 -1.28 -14.94 15.10
CA SER A 40 -0.76 -13.83 14.29
C SER A 40 -1.46 -13.69 12.93
N TYR A 41 -2.71 -13.20 12.91
CA TYR A 41 -3.33 -12.67 11.67
C TYR A 41 -2.90 -11.22 11.37
N GLY A 42 -1.86 -10.71 12.05
CA GLY A 42 -1.24 -9.42 11.77
C GLY A 42 -0.20 -9.50 10.64
N PRO A 43 0.09 -8.37 9.98
CA PRO A 43 1.11 -8.34 8.92
C PRO A 43 2.48 -8.75 9.46
N SER A 44 3.19 -9.61 8.73
CA SER A 44 4.52 -10.04 9.14
C SER A 44 5.50 -8.86 9.09
N VAL A 45 6.41 -8.78 10.08
CA VAL A 45 7.41 -7.71 10.16
C VAL A 45 8.21 -7.54 8.86
N PRO A 46 8.66 -8.62 8.17
CA PRO A 46 9.33 -8.47 6.88
C PRO A 46 8.46 -7.80 5.81
N ASN A 47 7.16 -8.12 5.76
CA ASN A 47 6.25 -7.52 4.80
C ASN A 47 6.07 -6.02 5.09
N LEU A 48 5.85 -5.64 6.35
CA LEU A 48 5.77 -4.22 6.75
C LEU A 48 7.03 -3.45 6.37
N LEU A 49 8.23 -4.01 6.61
CA LEU A 49 9.49 -3.37 6.24
C LEU A 49 9.61 -3.15 4.74
N ILE A 50 9.20 -4.11 3.92
CA ILE A 50 9.19 -3.96 2.46
C ILE A 50 8.32 -2.77 2.07
N TRP A 51 7.10 -2.67 2.60
CA TRP A 51 6.18 -1.58 2.25
C TRP A 51 6.66 -0.20 2.73
N VAL A 52 7.21 -0.11 3.94
CA VAL A 52 7.87 1.11 4.46
C VAL A 52 8.99 1.60 3.54
N LEU A 53 9.69 0.70 2.84
CA LEU A 53 10.75 1.06 1.89
C LEU A 53 10.21 1.36 0.47
N VAL A 54 9.23 0.59 0.01
CA VAL A 54 8.67 0.69 -1.33
C VAL A 54 7.87 1.97 -1.50
N GLU A 55 7.02 2.35 -0.55
CA GLU A 55 6.13 3.50 -0.70
C GLU A 55 6.88 4.86 -0.82
N PRO A 56 7.88 5.17 0.03
CA PRO A 56 8.72 6.36 -0.18
C PRO A 56 9.52 6.29 -1.48
N LEU A 57 9.99 5.10 -1.87
CA LEU A 57 10.69 4.93 -3.14
C LEU A 57 9.76 5.27 -4.32
N LEU A 58 8.51 4.82 -4.31
CA LEU A 58 7.52 5.17 -5.32
C LEU A 58 7.24 6.67 -5.34
N ALA A 59 7.13 7.30 -4.17
CA ALA A 59 6.97 8.76 -4.09
C ALA A 59 8.17 9.49 -4.71
N VAL A 60 9.40 9.05 -4.41
CA VAL A 60 10.63 9.59 -5.02
C VAL A 60 10.66 9.36 -6.54
N LEU A 61 10.22 8.20 -7.02
CA LEU A 61 10.13 7.92 -8.46
C LEU A 61 9.14 8.86 -9.17
N LEU A 62 8.00 9.15 -8.56
CA LEU A 62 7.06 10.16 -9.07
C LEU A 62 7.64 11.57 -9.00
N TRP A 63 8.43 11.86 -7.97
CA TRP A 63 9.11 13.15 -7.79
C TRP A 63 10.13 13.44 -8.87
N PHE A 64 10.85 12.41 -9.36
CA PHE A 64 11.80 12.57 -10.47
C PHE A 64 11.15 12.83 -11.82
N ARG A 65 9.83 12.73 -11.94
CA ARG A 65 9.08 13.04 -13.17
C ARG A 65 9.61 12.28 -14.38
N THR A 66 9.83 10.98 -14.20
CA THR A 66 10.27 10.11 -15.29
C THR A 66 9.14 9.22 -15.76
N THR A 67 9.10 8.96 -17.06
CA THR A 67 8.21 7.97 -17.68
C THR A 67 8.30 6.62 -16.96
N TRP A 68 9.52 6.20 -16.63
CA TRP A 68 9.78 4.95 -15.92
C TRP A 68 9.28 4.99 -14.48
N GLY A 69 9.45 6.10 -13.76
CA GLY A 69 8.94 6.25 -12.40
C GLY A 69 7.41 6.12 -12.33
N ARG A 70 6.70 6.70 -13.32
CA ARG A 70 5.25 6.48 -13.47
C ARG A 70 4.92 5.02 -13.72
N VAL A 71 5.55 4.40 -14.71
CA VAL A 71 5.26 3.00 -15.09
C VAL A 71 5.51 2.06 -13.91
N TRP A 72 6.62 2.19 -13.21
CA TRP A 72 6.92 1.38 -12.02
C TRP A 72 5.90 1.58 -10.91
N THR A 73 5.47 2.82 -10.65
CA THR A 73 4.41 3.09 -9.67
C THR A 73 3.12 2.38 -10.03
N GLN A 74 2.71 2.42 -11.31
CA GLN A 74 1.52 1.73 -11.79
C GLN A 74 1.64 0.20 -11.66
N VAL A 75 2.81 -0.36 -12.00
CA VAL A 75 3.07 -1.80 -11.90
C VAL A 75 3.01 -2.27 -10.45
N VAL A 76 3.66 -1.56 -9.52
CA VAL A 76 3.67 -1.96 -8.10
C VAL A 76 2.26 -1.89 -7.49
N LEU A 77 1.51 -0.81 -7.76
CA LEU A 77 0.12 -0.70 -7.31
C LEU A 77 -0.77 -1.81 -7.93
N ALA A 78 -0.53 -2.18 -9.19
CA ALA A 78 -1.30 -3.25 -9.84
C ALA A 78 -1.00 -4.63 -9.24
N ILE A 79 0.27 -4.91 -8.92
CA ILE A 79 0.69 -6.13 -8.23
C ILE A 79 0.06 -6.17 -6.83
N HIS A 80 0.07 -5.05 -6.10
CA HIS A 80 -0.55 -4.96 -4.78
C HIS A 80 -2.05 -5.23 -4.81
N ALA A 81 -2.78 -4.54 -5.70
CA ALA A 81 -4.21 -4.76 -5.89
C ALA A 81 -4.52 -6.23 -6.26
N GLY A 82 -3.74 -6.81 -7.17
CA GLY A 82 -3.88 -8.22 -7.57
C GLY A 82 -3.62 -9.18 -6.41
N PHE A 83 -2.58 -8.94 -5.62
CA PHE A 83 -2.27 -9.72 -4.42
C PHE A 83 -3.43 -9.68 -3.42
N LEU A 84 -3.99 -8.50 -3.15
CA LEU A 84 -5.13 -8.36 -2.23
C LEU A 84 -6.37 -9.07 -2.74
N VAL A 85 -6.69 -8.97 -4.04
CA VAL A 85 -7.82 -9.68 -4.65
C VAL A 85 -7.63 -11.20 -4.54
N VAL A 86 -6.42 -11.70 -4.78
CA VAL A 86 -6.11 -13.14 -4.64
C VAL A 86 -6.24 -13.59 -3.19
N GLN A 87 -5.71 -12.84 -2.23
CA GLN A 87 -5.82 -13.15 -0.80
C GLN A 87 -7.28 -13.18 -0.33
N LEU A 88 -8.08 -12.22 -0.79
CA LEU A 88 -9.53 -12.17 -0.53
C LEU A 88 -10.28 -13.35 -1.14
N SER A 89 -9.87 -13.81 -2.33
CA SER A 89 -10.66 -14.76 -3.13
C SER A 89 -10.28 -16.22 -2.90
N LEU A 90 -9.00 -16.52 -2.67
CA LEU A 90 -8.47 -17.89 -2.78
C LEU A 90 -7.85 -18.43 -1.49
N SER A 91 -7.32 -17.57 -0.63
CA SER A 91 -6.41 -18.02 0.42
C SER A 91 -7.10 -18.25 1.75
N HIS A 92 -8.01 -17.36 2.18
CA HIS A 92 -8.58 -17.41 3.52
C HIS A 92 -9.96 -16.73 3.65
N PRO A 93 -11.06 -17.32 3.14
CA PRO A 93 -12.41 -16.82 3.40
C PRO A 93 -12.71 -16.75 4.91
N GLU A 94 -12.08 -17.60 5.72
CA GLU A 94 -12.18 -17.56 7.18
C GLU A 94 -11.58 -16.30 7.81
N ILE A 95 -10.54 -15.69 7.23
CA ILE A 95 -9.98 -14.42 7.74
C ILE A 95 -11.06 -13.34 7.74
N TRP A 96 -11.90 -13.32 6.71
CA TRP A 96 -13.04 -12.40 6.66
C TRP A 96 -13.93 -12.55 7.90
N LEU A 97 -14.19 -13.77 8.37
CA LEU A 97 -15.04 -14.02 9.55
C LEU A 97 -14.43 -13.51 10.86
N TYR A 98 -13.10 -13.48 10.98
CA TYR A 98 -12.40 -13.07 12.20
C TYR A 98 -11.92 -11.61 12.19
N LEU A 99 -12.00 -10.91 11.06
CA LEU A 99 -11.71 -9.48 10.98
C LEU A 99 -12.85 -8.64 11.55
N GLU A 100 -12.49 -7.57 12.27
CA GLU A 100 -13.41 -6.50 12.63
C GLU A 100 -13.98 -5.82 11.36
N ASP A 101 -15.19 -5.27 11.45
CA ASP A 101 -15.87 -4.66 10.29
C ASP A 101 -15.07 -3.54 9.63
N THR A 102 -14.30 -2.78 10.42
CA THR A 102 -13.38 -1.75 9.94
C THR A 102 -12.25 -2.34 9.10
N ALA A 103 -11.69 -3.47 9.52
CA ALA A 103 -10.62 -4.16 8.80
C ALA A 103 -11.14 -4.83 7.52
N ARG A 104 -12.35 -5.39 7.55
CA ARG A 104 -13.04 -5.89 6.33
C ARG A 104 -13.25 -4.79 5.31
N LEU A 105 -13.73 -3.63 5.76
CA LEU A 105 -13.95 -2.47 4.90
C LEU A 105 -12.62 -1.98 4.31
N ARG A 106 -11.56 -1.85 5.13
CA ARG A 106 -10.21 -1.47 4.65
C ARG A 106 -9.74 -2.45 3.57
N LEU A 107 -9.83 -3.75 3.83
CA LEU A 107 -9.40 -4.81 2.91
C LEU A 107 -10.17 -4.79 1.58
N ALA A 108 -11.49 -4.55 1.60
CA ALA A 108 -12.30 -4.45 0.39
C ALA A 108 -12.05 -3.14 -0.40
N LEU A 109 -11.77 -2.04 0.29
CA LEU A 109 -11.53 -0.74 -0.33
C LEU A 109 -10.11 -0.60 -0.88
N SER A 110 -9.10 -1.21 -0.28
CA SER A 110 -7.71 -1.13 -0.72
C SER A 110 -7.50 -1.41 -2.22
N PRO A 111 -8.00 -2.51 -2.81
CA PRO A 111 -7.82 -2.76 -4.25
C PRO A 111 -8.56 -1.73 -5.13
N LEU A 112 -9.69 -1.18 -4.65
CA LEU A 112 -10.42 -0.11 -5.35
C LEU A 112 -9.62 1.20 -5.34
N VAL A 113 -9.00 1.53 -4.21
CA VAL A 113 -8.12 2.69 -4.06
C VAL A 113 -6.92 2.54 -4.99
N ASP A 114 -6.25 1.40 -5.01
CA ASP A 114 -5.12 1.14 -5.90
C ASP A 114 -5.50 1.31 -7.38
N ALA A 115 -6.64 0.73 -7.79
CA ALA A 115 -7.15 0.87 -9.15
C ALA A 115 -7.43 2.34 -9.52
N LEU A 116 -7.99 3.11 -8.59
CA LEU A 116 -8.23 4.54 -8.77
C LEU A 116 -6.91 5.32 -8.92
N LEU A 117 -5.91 5.05 -8.08
CA LEU A 117 -4.60 5.69 -8.15
C LEU A 117 -3.90 5.38 -9.47
N ILE A 118 -3.97 4.14 -9.94
CA ILE A 118 -3.47 3.74 -11.26
C ILE A 118 -4.17 4.54 -12.37
N ALA A 119 -5.51 4.64 -12.32
CA ALA A 119 -6.29 5.39 -13.29
C ALA A 119 -5.93 6.89 -13.30
N LEU A 120 -5.68 7.48 -12.12
CA LEU A 120 -5.21 8.86 -11.98
C LEU A 120 -3.88 9.09 -12.70
N LEU A 121 -2.95 8.14 -12.62
CA LEU A 121 -1.65 8.20 -13.32
C LEU A 121 -1.79 8.05 -14.85
N PHE A 122 -2.87 7.45 -15.36
CA PHE A 122 -3.17 7.37 -16.80
C PHE A 122 -3.77 8.66 -17.38
N THR A 123 -4.15 9.64 -16.57
CA THR A 123 -4.73 10.89 -17.08
C THR A 123 -3.73 11.64 -17.97
N ALA A 124 -4.21 12.29 -19.04
CA ALA A 124 -3.33 13.04 -19.96
C ALA A 124 -2.54 14.17 -19.25
N ALA A 125 -3.09 14.73 -18.18
CA ALA A 125 -2.39 15.71 -17.35
C ALA A 125 -1.24 15.08 -16.54
N ALA A 126 -1.48 13.95 -15.87
CA ALA A 126 -0.44 13.22 -15.14
C ALA A 126 0.68 12.76 -16.09
N ARG A 127 0.31 12.18 -17.23
CA ARG A 127 1.27 11.70 -18.23
C ARG A 127 2.17 12.81 -18.75
N ARG A 128 1.59 13.92 -19.21
CA ARG A 128 2.39 15.06 -19.70
C ARG A 128 3.31 15.66 -18.65
N TRP A 129 2.96 15.60 -17.37
CA TRP A 129 3.80 16.16 -16.31
C TRP A 129 4.92 15.20 -15.86
N LEU A 130 4.65 13.89 -15.88
CA LEU A 130 5.57 12.84 -15.46
C LEU A 130 6.51 12.34 -16.57
N ASP A 131 6.24 12.67 -17.83
CA ASP A 131 7.06 12.27 -18.98
C ASP A 131 7.97 13.44 -19.47
N GLN A 132 8.29 14.38 -18.57
CA GLN A 132 9.11 15.58 -18.81
C GLN A 132 10.35 15.56 -17.94
#